data_AF-A0A9W7EHR6-F1
#
_entry.id   AF-A0A9W7EHR6-F1
#
_cell.length_a   1.000
_cell.length_b   1.000
_cell.length_c   1.000
_cell.angle_alpha   90.00
_cell.angle_beta   90.00
_cell.angle_gamma   90.00
#
_symmetry.space_group_name_H-M   'P 1'
#
loop_
_entity.id
_entity.type
_entity.pdbx_description
1 polymer ?
#
loop_
_entity_poly.entity_id
_entity_poly.type
_entity_poly.pdbx_seq_one_letter_code
_entity_poly.pdbx_strand_id
1 'polypeptide(L)'
;MCQYLGYTSYSSSDSLLFPGSCITDPDQALSTPNPPPIKPLTFTVSLTIALIAFRIMLINTYVPDPSKASTIRTLQREKSVSHLSSLSSLAPNPTASHLLTTPLTKTTIPRLLSQIFPHGSDHKTDVIRRIRFSNGAFRCVWTMLMSIFSIIAFKSLTWWPQSLQGTGSTLECWNLKGSIVLPTPNWNNDALPLTYFYLSQVSYHLSSYLFTLYNFLRSPTPLPRFRNIGLLSHSLELTLLSASYVLESTRRLGALSIFTFNASQFGVNLWQVIENSTLPQRQPKISTLTYYIFVITPYLYLRFYVFPFVIFRSFLLESQTYLEQIAMATEPWVARSAWYWFAIFLGGLGAMNVYYGFRLIKMRPKI
;
A
#
# COMPACT_ATOMS: atom_id res chain seq x y z
N MET A 1 -25.00 37.24 40.96
CA MET A 1 -24.84 35.79 40.72
C MET A 1 -23.49 35.61 40.06
N CYS A 2 -22.39 35.49 40.83
CA CYS A 2 -21.82 34.23 41.38
C CYS A 2 -21.58 33.20 40.25
N GLN A 3 -20.38 32.67 39.93
CA GLN A 3 -19.08 32.48 40.62
C GLN A 3 -18.01 32.22 39.51
N TYR A 4 -16.76 32.72 39.58
CA TYR A 4 -15.55 32.08 40.17
C TYR A 4 -15.26 30.68 39.57
N LEU A 5 -14.12 30.31 38.95
CA LEU A 5 -12.67 30.41 39.24
C LEU A 5 -11.90 30.05 37.94
N GLY A 6 -10.63 30.36 37.68
CA GLY A 6 -9.56 30.98 38.46
C GLY A 6 -8.27 30.91 37.62
N TYR A 7 -7.66 32.07 37.35
CA TYR A 7 -6.29 32.18 36.87
C TYR A 7 -5.42 32.49 38.09
N THR A 8 -4.58 31.55 38.48
CA THR A 8 -3.54 31.79 39.49
C THR A 8 -2.38 32.54 38.86
N SER A 9 -2.23 33.78 39.28
CA SER A 9 -1.01 34.57 39.16
C SER A 9 0.09 33.96 40.03
N TYR A 10 1.21 33.56 39.41
CA TYR A 10 2.45 33.35 40.13
C TYR A 10 3.29 34.63 40.05
N SER A 11 3.35 35.30 41.19
CA SER A 11 4.39 36.25 41.56
C SER A 11 5.57 35.46 42.11
N SER A 12 6.78 35.69 41.60
CA SER A 12 8.01 35.33 42.29
C SER A 12 9.12 36.32 41.89
N SER A 13 9.20 37.40 42.66
CA SER A 13 10.46 38.01 43.02
C SER A 13 11.25 37.02 43.88
N ASP A 14 12.44 36.61 43.44
CA ASP A 14 13.64 36.53 44.30
C ASP A 14 14.88 36.22 43.46
N SER A 15 15.71 37.26 43.39
CA SER A 15 17.09 37.27 42.93
C SER A 15 17.98 36.58 43.96
N LEU A 16 18.52 35.41 43.62
CA LEU A 16 19.71 34.85 44.28
C LEU A 16 20.82 34.68 43.24
N LEU A 17 21.81 35.57 43.39
CA LEU A 17 23.10 35.59 42.72
C LEU A 17 23.89 34.31 42.99
N PHE A 18 24.14 33.52 41.95
CA PHE A 18 25.26 32.58 41.93
C PHE A 18 26.45 33.26 41.21
N PRO A 19 27.61 33.44 41.86
CA PRO A 19 28.82 33.86 41.17
C PRO A 19 29.57 32.63 40.64
N GLY A 20 29.97 32.69 39.37
CA GLY A 20 31.12 31.93 38.88
C GLY A 20 30.82 30.53 38.33
N SER A 21 30.25 30.48 37.13
CA SER A 21 30.49 29.36 36.19
C SER A 21 31.07 29.94 34.90
N CYS A 22 32.31 29.58 34.61
CA CYS A 22 33.06 30.00 33.43
C CYS A 22 32.23 29.78 32.16
N ILE A 23 31.94 30.87 31.45
CA ILE A 23 31.43 30.86 30.09
C ILE A 23 32.57 30.37 29.20
N THR A 24 32.65 29.06 28.97
CA THR A 24 33.32 28.54 27.78
C THR A 24 32.35 28.75 26.62
N ASP A 25 32.68 29.68 25.73
CA ASP A 25 31.95 30.00 24.50
C ASP A 25 31.50 28.70 23.78
N PRO A 26 30.20 28.35 23.80
CA PRO A 26 29.67 27.24 23.02
C PRO A 26 29.50 27.61 21.53
N ASP A 27 29.76 28.88 21.17
CA ASP A 27 29.43 29.46 19.87
C ASP A 27 30.44 29.15 18.75
N GLN A 28 31.45 28.33 19.02
CA GLN A 28 32.30 27.73 17.98
C GLN A 28 32.01 26.24 17.74
N ALA A 29 30.78 25.80 17.98
CA ALA A 29 30.28 24.57 17.36
C ALA A 29 30.28 24.74 15.84
N LEU A 30 31.42 24.33 15.26
CA LEU A 30 31.73 24.20 13.84
C LEU A 30 30.43 23.94 13.05
N SER A 31 29.93 24.99 12.40
CA SER A 31 28.79 24.90 11.49
C SER A 31 29.22 24.10 10.28
N THR A 32 29.28 22.78 10.44
CA THR A 32 29.48 21.87 9.32
C THR A 32 28.39 22.21 8.32
N PRO A 33 28.74 22.67 7.10
CA PRO A 33 27.75 23.10 6.14
C PRO A 33 26.80 21.93 5.92
N ASN A 34 25.55 22.09 6.36
CA ASN A 34 24.54 21.08 6.15
C ASN A 34 24.50 20.80 4.65
N PRO A 35 24.66 19.53 4.22
CA PRO A 35 24.62 19.20 2.80
C PRO A 35 23.33 19.77 2.21
N PRO A 36 23.39 20.37 1.00
CA PRO A 36 22.22 21.01 0.41
C PRO A 36 21.09 19.97 0.32
N PRO A 37 19.87 20.31 0.76
CA PRO A 37 18.77 19.36 0.77
C PRO A 37 18.54 18.85 -0.66
N ILE A 38 18.58 17.52 -0.83
CA ILE A 38 18.29 16.89 -2.12
C ILE A 38 16.90 17.34 -2.56
N LYS A 39 16.83 17.95 -3.75
CA LYS A 39 15.56 18.46 -4.29
C LYS A 39 14.53 17.32 -4.38
N PRO A 40 13.32 17.48 -3.82
CA PRO A 40 12.25 16.46 -3.82
C PRO A 40 11.98 15.78 -5.16
N LEU A 41 11.98 16.57 -6.24
CA LEU A 41 11.76 16.08 -7.59
C LEU A 41 12.88 15.13 -8.04
N THR A 42 14.14 15.51 -7.82
CA THR A 42 15.31 14.70 -8.16
C THR A 42 15.26 13.37 -7.40
N PHE A 43 14.97 13.40 -6.10
CA PHE A 43 14.80 12.18 -5.30
C PHE A 43 13.71 11.26 -5.90
N THR A 44 12.53 11.81 -6.18
CA THR A 44 11.39 11.03 -6.67
C THR A 44 11.67 10.39 -8.03
N VAL A 45 12.28 11.13 -8.96
CA VAL A 45 12.63 10.64 -10.30
C VAL A 45 13.71 9.55 -10.20
N SER A 46 14.80 9.81 -9.47
CA SER A 46 15.90 8.85 -9.29
C SER A 46 15.41 7.55 -8.64
N LEU A 47 14.59 7.65 -7.60
CA LEU A 47 14.01 6.48 -6.93
C LEU A 47 13.06 5.71 -7.86
N THR A 48 12.22 6.41 -8.64
CA THR A 48 11.32 5.76 -9.61
C THR A 48 12.11 4.96 -10.64
N ILE A 49 13.19 5.53 -11.20
CA ILE A 49 14.07 4.86 -12.17
C ILE A 49 14.73 3.64 -11.51
N ALA A 50 15.28 3.79 -10.30
CA ALA A 50 15.90 2.70 -9.56
C ALA A 50 14.92 1.54 -9.30
N LEU A 51 13.66 1.84 -8.93
CA LEU A 51 12.62 0.83 -8.71
C LEU A 51 12.24 0.10 -10.01
N ILE A 52 12.13 0.81 -11.14
CA ILE A 52 11.90 0.18 -12.45
C ILE A 52 13.06 -0.74 -12.81
N ALA A 53 14.31 -0.26 -12.67
CA ALA A 53 15.51 -1.03 -12.96
C ALA A 53 15.60 -2.30 -12.08
N PHE A 54 15.37 -2.16 -10.77
CA PHE A 54 15.34 -3.29 -9.84
C PHE A 54 14.26 -4.31 -10.20
N ARG A 55 13.08 -3.85 -10.61
CA ARG A 55 12.00 -4.75 -11.06
C ARG A 55 12.35 -5.48 -12.34
N ILE A 56 12.96 -4.80 -13.32
CA ILE A 56 13.44 -5.43 -14.56
C ILE A 56 14.52 -6.46 -14.24
N MET A 57 15.47 -6.13 -13.37
CA MET A 57 16.51 -7.05 -12.91
C MET A 57 15.89 -8.31 -12.30
N LEU A 58 14.96 -8.18 -11.35
CA LEU A 58 14.26 -9.33 -10.76
C LEU A 58 13.52 -10.17 -11.82
N ILE A 59 12.88 -9.55 -12.82
CA ILE A 59 12.20 -10.30 -13.87
C ILE A 59 13.23 -11.08 -14.70
N ASN A 60 14.32 -10.44 -15.12
CA ASN A 60 15.35 -11.08 -15.95
C ASN A 60 16.10 -12.20 -15.19
N THR A 61 16.31 -12.04 -13.87
CA THR A 61 16.94 -13.07 -13.04
C THR A 61 16.06 -14.32 -12.91
N TYR A 62 14.76 -14.17 -12.72
CA TYR A 62 13.87 -15.30 -12.45
C TYR A 62 13.14 -15.84 -13.69
N VAL A 63 13.11 -15.09 -14.80
CA VAL A 63 12.47 -15.46 -16.08
C VAL A 63 13.57 -15.60 -17.15
N PRO A 64 14.12 -16.80 -17.35
CA PRO A 64 15.34 -17.02 -18.16
C PRO A 64 15.19 -16.72 -19.67
N ASP A 65 13.97 -16.49 -20.16
CA ASP A 65 13.75 -16.04 -21.54
C ASP A 65 12.50 -15.14 -21.62
N PRO A 66 12.64 -13.82 -21.38
CA PRO A 66 11.50 -12.90 -21.41
C PRO A 66 10.88 -12.77 -22.80
N SER A 67 11.62 -13.11 -23.87
CA SER A 67 11.09 -13.10 -25.24
C SER A 67 10.02 -14.18 -25.43
N LYS A 68 10.23 -15.38 -24.86
CA LYS A 68 9.26 -16.50 -24.87
C LYS A 68 8.04 -16.27 -23.97
N ALA A 69 8.12 -15.38 -22.99
CA ALA A 69 6.98 -15.01 -22.16
C ALA A 69 5.87 -14.29 -22.95
N SER A 70 6.21 -13.60 -24.04
CA SER A 70 5.23 -13.00 -24.96
C SER A 70 4.38 -14.07 -25.65
N THR A 71 5.00 -15.17 -26.10
CA THR A 71 4.36 -16.35 -26.71
C THR A 71 3.44 -17.08 -25.73
N ILE A 72 3.81 -17.13 -24.44
CA ILE A 72 2.99 -17.77 -23.40
C ILE A 72 1.70 -17.00 -23.12
N ARG A 73 1.73 -15.66 -23.21
CA ARG A 73 0.51 -14.82 -23.10
C ARG A 73 -0.45 -15.04 -24.26
N THR A 74 0.05 -15.21 -25.48
CA THR A 74 -0.77 -15.55 -26.66
C THR A 74 -1.44 -16.91 -26.49
N LEU A 75 -0.72 -17.88 -25.93
CA LEU A 75 -1.23 -19.24 -25.75
C LEU A 75 -2.20 -19.41 -24.56
N GLN A 76 -2.14 -18.56 -23.52
CA GLN A 76 -3.22 -18.51 -22.51
C GLN A 76 -4.55 -18.03 -23.12
N ARG A 77 -4.46 -17.20 -24.16
CA ARG A 77 -5.60 -16.61 -24.88
C ARG A 77 -6.38 -17.67 -25.65
N GLU A 78 -5.68 -18.56 -26.36
CA GLU A 78 -6.32 -19.67 -27.09
C GLU A 78 -7.03 -20.64 -26.15
N LYS A 79 -6.46 -20.95 -24.98
CA LYS A 79 -7.06 -21.89 -24.02
C LYS A 79 -8.28 -21.34 -23.29
N SER A 80 -8.36 -20.02 -23.12
CA SER A 80 -9.52 -19.35 -22.51
C SER A 80 -10.63 -19.09 -23.54
N VAL A 81 -10.27 -18.84 -24.80
CA VAL A 81 -11.22 -18.73 -25.92
C VAL A 81 -11.81 -20.09 -26.28
N SER A 82 -11.02 -21.18 -26.26
CA SER A 82 -11.54 -22.54 -26.54
C SER A 82 -12.49 -23.06 -25.45
N HIS A 83 -12.27 -22.69 -24.19
CA HIS A 83 -13.24 -22.96 -23.12
C HIS A 83 -14.53 -22.15 -23.27
N LEU A 84 -14.46 -20.92 -23.77
CA LEU A 84 -15.63 -20.09 -24.04
C LEU A 84 -16.40 -20.53 -25.30
N SER A 85 -15.72 -21.00 -26.35
CA SER A 85 -16.38 -21.58 -27.52
C SER A 85 -17.04 -22.94 -27.20
N SER A 86 -16.46 -23.74 -26.31
CA SER A 86 -17.09 -24.97 -25.79
C SER A 86 -18.33 -24.71 -24.91
N LEU A 87 -18.46 -23.51 -24.35
CA LEU A 87 -19.67 -23.05 -23.64
C LEU A 87 -20.70 -22.44 -24.60
N SER A 88 -20.28 -21.91 -25.75
CA SER A 88 -21.17 -21.45 -26.81
C SER A 88 -21.80 -22.61 -27.60
N SER A 89 -21.20 -23.80 -27.60
CA SER A 89 -21.82 -25.03 -28.11
C SER A 89 -22.81 -25.69 -27.13
N LEU A 90 -23.03 -25.09 -25.95
CA LEU A 90 -24.07 -25.46 -24.98
C LEU A 90 -25.32 -24.56 -25.08
N ALA A 91 -25.38 -23.65 -26.06
CA ALA A 91 -26.64 -23.05 -26.45
C ALA A 91 -27.53 -24.14 -27.08
N PRO A 92 -28.75 -24.37 -26.56
CA PRO A 92 -29.64 -25.39 -27.11
C PRO A 92 -30.06 -24.93 -28.51
N ASN A 93 -29.61 -25.63 -29.54
CA ASN A 93 -30.21 -25.56 -30.86
C ASN A 93 -31.50 -26.39 -30.78
N PRO A 94 -32.70 -25.79 -30.84
CA PRO A 94 -33.94 -26.52 -30.73
C PRO A 94 -34.36 -27.02 -32.12
N THR A 95 -33.55 -27.87 -32.78
CA THR A 95 -33.92 -28.63 -34.00
C THR A 95 -32.74 -29.47 -34.51
N ALA A 96 -32.40 -30.55 -33.81
CA ALA A 96 -31.63 -31.66 -34.38
C ALA A 96 -31.75 -32.87 -33.45
N SER A 97 -32.96 -33.43 -33.38
CA SER A 97 -33.18 -34.76 -32.84
C SER A 97 -32.75 -35.81 -33.87
N HIS A 98 -32.14 -36.86 -33.36
CA HIS A 98 -31.74 -38.12 -33.99
C HIS A 98 -30.28 -38.25 -34.43
N LEU A 99 -29.66 -39.30 -33.85
CA LEU A 99 -28.35 -39.89 -34.14
C LEU A 99 -27.13 -39.26 -33.42
N LEU A 100 -26.99 -39.57 -32.13
CA LEU A 100 -25.80 -40.28 -31.62
C LEU A 100 -26.00 -40.69 -30.15
N THR A 101 -26.44 -41.93 -29.93
CA THR A 101 -26.54 -42.56 -28.61
C THR A 101 -25.22 -43.26 -28.26
N THR A 102 -24.21 -42.50 -27.84
CA THR A 102 -23.20 -43.05 -26.92
C THR A 102 -22.89 -42.00 -25.85
N PRO A 103 -23.10 -42.32 -24.56
CA PRO A 103 -22.82 -41.39 -23.48
C PRO A 103 -21.31 -41.24 -23.36
N LEU A 104 -20.78 -40.11 -23.84
CA LEU A 104 -19.39 -39.72 -23.64
C LEU A 104 -19.21 -39.45 -22.14
N THR A 105 -18.74 -40.47 -21.41
CA THR A 105 -18.48 -40.39 -19.98
C THR A 105 -17.50 -39.24 -19.69
N LYS A 106 -17.83 -38.43 -18.68
CA LYS A 106 -17.04 -37.26 -18.19
C LYS A 106 -15.56 -37.55 -17.89
N THR A 107 -15.18 -38.83 -17.87
CA THR A 107 -13.83 -39.34 -17.62
C THR A 107 -12.94 -39.42 -18.87
N THR A 108 -13.48 -39.34 -20.09
CA THR A 108 -12.70 -39.55 -21.33
C THR A 108 -12.07 -38.27 -21.87
N ILE A 109 -12.73 -37.12 -21.65
CA ILE A 109 -12.25 -35.79 -22.09
C ILE A 109 -10.94 -35.37 -21.38
N PRO A 110 -10.75 -35.57 -20.06
CA PRO A 110 -9.48 -35.25 -19.39
C PRO A 110 -8.30 -36.09 -19.92
N ARG A 111 -8.56 -37.34 -20.30
CA ARG A 111 -7.54 -38.29 -20.77
C ARG A 111 -7.04 -37.91 -22.18
N LEU A 112 -7.96 -37.52 -23.08
CA LEU A 112 -7.60 -37.02 -24.41
C LEU A 112 -6.85 -35.68 -24.34
N LEU A 113 -7.27 -34.75 -23.48
CA LEU A 113 -6.57 -33.46 -23.29
C LEU A 113 -5.17 -33.63 -22.68
N SER A 114 -4.96 -34.64 -21.82
CA SER A 114 -3.64 -34.97 -21.28
C SER A 114 -2.70 -35.60 -22.31
N GLN A 115 -3.22 -36.30 -23.32
CA GLN A 115 -2.44 -36.90 -24.40
C GLN A 115 -2.12 -35.91 -25.53
N ILE A 116 -2.94 -34.86 -25.72
CA ILE A 116 -2.71 -33.81 -26.74
C ILE A 116 -1.74 -32.72 -26.23
N PHE A 117 -1.63 -32.53 -24.91
CA PHE A 117 -0.70 -31.57 -24.30
C PHE A 117 0.28 -32.19 -23.29
N PRO A 118 1.04 -33.25 -23.63
CA PRO A 118 1.78 -34.02 -22.65
C PRO A 118 2.93 -33.26 -21.98
N HIS A 119 3.48 -32.19 -22.59
CA HIS A 119 4.61 -31.43 -22.03
C HIS A 119 4.54 -29.88 -22.15
N GLY A 120 3.49 -29.33 -22.78
CA GLY A 120 3.38 -27.88 -22.99
C GLY A 120 2.70 -27.09 -21.85
N SER A 121 2.07 -27.77 -20.89
CA SER A 121 1.31 -27.12 -19.81
C SER A 121 2.18 -26.72 -18.61
N ASP A 122 3.23 -27.48 -18.33
CA ASP A 122 4.15 -27.22 -17.22
C ASP A 122 5.02 -25.99 -17.48
N HIS A 123 5.52 -25.80 -18.70
CA HIS A 123 6.34 -24.64 -19.02
C HIS A 123 5.56 -23.31 -18.91
N LYS A 124 4.29 -23.27 -19.37
CA LYS A 124 3.45 -22.07 -19.27
C LYS A 124 3.14 -21.71 -17.83
N THR A 125 2.80 -22.71 -17.02
CA THR A 125 2.49 -22.50 -15.60
C THR A 125 3.73 -22.08 -14.82
N ASP A 126 4.91 -22.59 -15.19
CA ASP A 126 6.20 -22.19 -14.61
C ASP A 126 6.55 -20.73 -14.89
N VAL A 127 6.43 -20.25 -16.14
CA VAL A 127 6.73 -18.84 -16.47
C VAL A 127 5.79 -17.86 -15.76
N ILE A 128 4.49 -18.17 -15.69
CA ILE A 128 3.52 -17.33 -14.95
C ILE A 128 3.88 -17.30 -13.47
N ARG A 129 4.24 -18.45 -12.90
CA ARG A 129 4.64 -18.57 -11.50
C ARG A 129 5.89 -17.73 -11.22
N ARG A 130 6.92 -17.81 -12.08
CA ARG A 130 8.14 -16.99 -11.99
C ARG A 130 7.86 -15.49 -12.07
N ILE A 131 6.96 -15.06 -12.95
CA ILE A 131 6.53 -13.65 -13.03
C ILE A 131 5.81 -13.22 -11.73
N ARG A 132 4.94 -14.08 -11.18
CA ARG A 132 4.26 -13.81 -9.90
C ARG A 132 5.24 -13.76 -8.74
N PHE A 133 6.20 -14.68 -8.71
CA PHE A 133 7.29 -14.71 -7.75
C PHE A 133 8.09 -13.41 -7.78
N SER A 134 8.57 -13.00 -8.96
CA SER A 134 9.36 -11.78 -9.14
C SER A 134 8.59 -10.52 -8.69
N ASN A 135 7.32 -10.39 -9.09
CA ASN A 135 6.47 -9.28 -8.64
C ASN A 135 6.13 -9.34 -7.14
N GLY A 136 5.98 -10.55 -6.58
CA GLY A 136 5.82 -10.76 -5.14
C GLY A 136 7.06 -10.32 -4.38
N ALA A 137 8.25 -10.69 -4.85
CA ALA A 137 9.53 -10.38 -4.24
C ALA A 137 9.80 -8.87 -4.26
N PHE A 138 9.59 -8.21 -5.41
CA PHE A 138 9.70 -6.76 -5.52
C PHE A 138 8.82 -6.04 -4.48
N ARG A 139 7.53 -6.40 -4.40
CA ARG A 139 6.59 -5.80 -3.45
C ARG A 139 6.94 -6.14 -2.01
N CYS A 140 7.40 -7.35 -1.74
CA CYS A 140 7.85 -7.80 -0.43
C CYS A 140 9.01 -6.93 0.08
N VAL A 141 10.07 -6.81 -0.73
CA VAL A 141 11.24 -5.97 -0.39
C VAL A 141 10.82 -4.52 -0.18
N TRP A 142 10.02 -3.95 -1.08
CA TRP A 142 9.55 -2.57 -0.94
C TRP A 142 8.74 -2.33 0.33
N THR A 143 7.71 -3.16 0.57
CA THR A 143 6.85 -3.03 1.75
C THR A 143 7.62 -3.24 3.06
N MET A 144 8.61 -4.14 3.07
CA MET A 144 9.52 -4.31 4.20
C MET A 144 10.36 -3.05 4.46
N LEU A 145 11.05 -2.55 3.43
CA LEU A 145 11.91 -1.36 3.56
C LEU A 145 11.14 -0.13 4.01
N MET A 146 9.96 0.11 3.43
CA MET A 146 9.11 1.25 3.81
C MET A 146 8.55 1.10 5.22
N SER A 147 8.24 -0.13 5.67
CA SER A 147 7.76 -0.35 7.05
C SER A 147 8.88 -0.10 8.06
N ILE A 148 10.09 -0.59 7.78
CA ILE A 148 11.27 -0.33 8.63
C ILE A 148 11.59 1.16 8.66
N PHE A 149 11.61 1.81 7.49
CA PHE A 149 11.83 3.25 7.37
C PHE A 149 10.83 4.03 8.23
N SER A 150 9.52 3.75 8.11
CA SER A 150 8.50 4.44 8.92
C SER A 150 8.70 4.27 10.42
N ILE A 151 9.02 3.06 10.88
CA ILE A 151 9.25 2.82 12.32
C ILE A 151 10.43 3.65 12.81
N ILE A 152 11.55 3.64 12.08
CA ILE A 152 12.76 4.38 12.49
C ILE A 152 12.52 5.90 12.40
N ALA A 153 11.97 6.36 11.28
CA ALA A 153 11.82 7.78 10.98
C ALA A 153 10.73 8.46 11.81
N PHE A 154 9.68 7.74 12.21
CA PHE A 154 8.51 8.34 12.85
C PHE A 154 8.41 8.06 14.35
N LYS A 155 9.20 7.13 14.90
CA LYS A 155 9.11 6.76 16.33
C LYS A 155 9.18 7.93 17.32
N SER A 156 10.00 8.94 17.03
CA SER A 156 10.19 10.13 17.86
C SER A 156 9.22 11.27 17.54
N LEU A 157 8.38 11.14 16.52
CA LEU A 157 7.45 12.21 16.13
C LEU A 157 6.25 12.25 17.08
N THR A 158 5.84 13.47 17.44
CA THR A 158 4.77 13.76 18.41
C THR A 158 3.40 13.23 18.01
N TRP A 159 3.20 12.86 16.74
CA TRP A 159 1.94 12.32 16.22
C TRP A 159 1.96 10.80 16.01
N TRP A 160 3.13 10.14 16.17
CA TRP A 160 3.25 8.69 15.96
C TRP A 160 2.77 7.92 17.20
N PRO A 161 1.72 7.10 17.11
CA PRO A 161 1.06 6.54 18.28
C PRO A 161 1.87 5.44 18.96
N GLN A 162 1.66 5.28 20.26
CA GLN A 162 2.28 4.23 21.07
C GLN A 162 1.96 2.80 20.59
N SER A 163 0.77 2.58 20.03
CA SER A 163 0.40 1.30 19.42
C SER A 163 1.32 0.90 18.27
N LEU A 164 2.04 1.85 17.66
CA LEU A 164 3.03 1.62 16.62
C LEU A 164 4.46 1.86 17.13
N GLN A 165 4.70 1.64 18.42
CA GLN A 165 5.98 1.83 19.12
C GLN A 165 6.46 3.29 19.17
N GLY A 166 5.55 4.25 18.97
CA GLY A 166 5.82 5.67 19.11
C GLY A 166 5.74 6.18 20.53
N THR A 167 5.97 7.49 20.67
CA THR A 167 5.78 8.24 21.92
C THR A 167 4.71 9.32 21.81
N GLY A 168 4.17 9.52 20.61
CA GLY A 168 3.23 10.58 20.28
C GLY A 168 1.75 10.23 20.47
N SER A 169 0.91 11.21 20.14
CA SER A 169 -0.56 11.15 20.19
C SER A 169 -1.16 11.50 18.83
N THR A 170 -2.16 10.74 18.39
CA THR A 170 -2.86 11.02 17.13
C THR A 170 -3.60 12.35 17.11
N LEU A 171 -3.86 12.95 18.28
CA LEU A 171 -4.43 14.30 18.40
C LEU A 171 -3.58 15.33 17.64
N GLU A 172 -2.25 15.17 17.68
CA GLU A 172 -1.31 16.05 16.97
C GLU A 172 -1.38 15.87 15.44
N CYS A 173 -2.07 14.85 14.91
CA CYS A 173 -2.35 14.78 13.46
C CYS A 173 -3.20 15.97 12.98
N TRP A 174 -4.06 16.49 13.85
CA TRP A 174 -5.06 17.52 13.51
C TRP A 174 -4.58 18.95 13.75
N ASN A 175 -3.35 19.10 14.21
CA ASN A 175 -2.81 20.39 14.62
C ASN A 175 -2.42 21.26 13.40
N LEU A 176 -3.24 22.26 13.08
CA LEU A 176 -3.04 23.26 12.02
C LEU A 176 -2.09 24.40 12.42
N LYS A 177 -1.05 24.11 13.22
CA LYS A 177 0.00 25.12 13.51
C LYS A 177 0.69 25.66 12.25
N GLY A 178 0.53 25.00 11.10
CA GLY A 178 0.82 25.52 9.76
C GLY A 178 -0.42 26.18 9.13
N SER A 179 -0.24 27.38 8.58
CA SER A 179 -1.26 28.19 7.91
C SER A 179 -2.22 27.37 7.01
N ILE A 180 -3.52 27.61 7.15
CA ILE A 180 -4.58 27.12 6.22
C ILE A 180 -4.35 27.66 4.80
N VAL A 181 -3.67 28.80 4.68
CA VAL A 181 -3.42 29.52 3.44
C VAL A 181 -2.14 29.00 2.80
N LEU A 182 -2.30 27.97 1.96
CA LEU A 182 -1.28 27.31 1.13
C LEU A 182 -0.12 26.71 1.97
N PRO A 183 0.42 25.55 1.57
CA PRO A 183 1.61 25.02 2.22
C PRO A 183 2.77 25.97 1.92
N THR A 184 2.93 27.01 2.75
CA THR A 184 4.22 27.66 2.86
C THR A 184 5.17 26.57 3.32
N PRO A 185 6.28 26.34 2.61
CA PRO A 185 7.25 25.33 2.96
C PRO A 185 7.96 25.76 4.24
N ASN A 186 7.26 25.80 5.37
CA ASN A 186 7.89 25.82 6.68
C ASN A 186 8.30 24.37 6.96
N TRP A 187 9.46 24.00 6.41
CA TRP A 187 10.10 22.71 6.59
C TRP A 187 10.64 22.64 8.02
N ASN A 188 9.74 22.59 9.00
CA ASN A 188 10.12 22.20 10.34
C ASN A 188 10.75 20.80 10.27
N ASN A 189 11.71 20.51 11.14
CA ASN A 189 12.48 19.25 11.12
C ASN A 189 11.60 17.98 11.09
N ASP A 190 10.37 18.06 11.63
CA ASP A 190 9.39 16.98 11.64
C ASP A 190 8.75 16.68 10.26
N ALA A 191 8.81 17.63 9.32
CA ALA A 191 8.22 17.50 7.99
C ALA A 191 9.10 16.69 7.03
N LEU A 192 10.43 16.73 7.21
CA LEU A 192 11.37 16.12 6.26
C LEU A 192 11.20 14.60 6.10
N PRO A 193 11.13 13.80 7.18
CA PRO A 193 10.96 12.35 7.05
C PRO A 193 9.60 11.99 6.42
N LEU A 194 8.57 12.77 6.75
CA LEU A 194 7.22 12.60 6.21
C LEU A 194 7.18 12.91 4.70
N THR A 195 7.87 13.97 4.27
CA THR A 195 8.01 14.28 2.84
C THR A 195 8.71 13.15 2.10
N TYR A 196 9.87 12.68 2.54
CA TYR A 196 10.55 11.56 1.87
C TYR A 196 9.74 10.27 1.90
N PHE A 197 8.96 10.02 2.94
CA PHE A 197 8.02 8.91 2.98
C PHE A 197 7.01 8.99 1.84
N TYR A 198 6.31 10.12 1.70
CA TYR A 198 5.30 10.31 0.64
C TYR A 198 5.92 10.26 -0.75
N LEU A 199 7.06 10.93 -0.96
CA LEU A 199 7.77 10.87 -2.26
C LEU A 199 8.16 9.44 -2.60
N SER A 200 8.60 8.65 -1.62
CA SER A 200 8.92 7.23 -1.82
C SER A 200 7.69 6.43 -2.24
N GLN A 201 6.53 6.65 -1.60
CA GLN A 201 5.27 5.99 -1.99
C GLN A 201 4.86 6.40 -3.41
N VAL A 202 4.93 7.70 -3.75
CA VAL A 202 4.66 8.20 -5.10
C VAL A 202 5.58 7.53 -6.13
N SER A 203 6.89 7.46 -5.87
CA SER A 203 7.85 6.76 -6.74
C SER A 203 7.47 5.30 -6.97
N TYR A 204 7.03 4.60 -5.93
CA TYR A 204 6.59 3.21 -6.05
C TYR A 204 5.32 3.05 -6.89
N HIS A 205 4.28 3.84 -6.63
CA HIS A 205 3.04 3.76 -7.40
C HIS A 205 3.23 4.25 -8.84
N LEU A 206 4.05 5.27 -9.06
CA LEU A 206 4.42 5.75 -10.39
C LEU A 206 5.22 4.71 -11.17
N SER A 207 6.23 4.08 -10.54
CA SER A 207 6.99 2.99 -11.19
C SER A 207 6.08 1.83 -11.59
N SER A 208 5.11 1.48 -10.73
CA SER A 208 4.15 0.40 -11.00
C SER A 208 3.14 0.77 -12.07
N TYR A 209 2.67 2.03 -12.09
CA TYR A 209 1.83 2.59 -13.14
C TYR A 209 2.54 2.56 -14.49
N LEU A 210 3.75 3.12 -14.57
CA LEU A 210 4.56 3.17 -15.80
C LEU A 210 4.88 1.77 -16.31
N PHE A 211 5.23 0.85 -15.43
CA PHE A 211 5.46 -0.55 -15.81
C PHE A 211 4.18 -1.20 -16.38
N THR A 212 3.03 -0.94 -15.77
CA THR A 212 1.73 -1.44 -16.25
C THR A 212 1.36 -0.81 -17.59
N LEU A 213 1.59 0.49 -17.75
CA LEU A 213 1.35 1.26 -18.97
C LEU A 213 2.32 0.88 -20.10
N TYR A 214 3.54 0.48 -19.80
CA TYR A 214 4.47 -0.07 -20.78
C TYR A 214 3.98 -1.43 -21.29
N ASN A 215 3.60 -2.33 -20.38
CA ASN A 215 3.08 -3.67 -20.73
C ASN A 215 1.75 -3.59 -21.50
N PHE A 216 0.80 -2.80 -20.98
CA PHE A 216 0.13 -1.73 -21.70
C PHE A 216 0.30 -1.68 -23.23
N LEU A 217 1.03 -0.64 -23.63
CA LEU A 217 1.29 -0.23 -25.00
C LEU A 217 1.99 -1.32 -25.84
N ARG A 218 2.81 -2.17 -25.24
CA ARG A 218 3.55 -3.23 -25.97
C ARG A 218 2.70 -4.44 -26.36
N SER A 219 1.56 -4.67 -25.72
CA SER A 219 0.72 -5.84 -26.05
C SER A 219 -0.11 -5.56 -27.30
N PRO A 220 0.08 -6.28 -28.42
CA PRO A 220 -0.65 -6.07 -29.68
C PRO A 220 -2.12 -6.50 -29.60
N THR A 221 -2.61 -6.85 -28.40
CA THR A 221 -3.90 -7.49 -28.22
C THR A 221 -4.78 -6.67 -27.27
N PRO A 222 -5.98 -6.24 -27.71
CA PRO A 222 -6.94 -5.61 -26.82
C PRO A 222 -7.44 -6.68 -25.84
N LEU A 223 -7.10 -6.55 -24.57
CA LEU A 223 -7.69 -7.34 -23.48
C LEU A 223 -8.50 -6.40 -22.59
N PRO A 224 -9.83 -6.55 -22.47
CA PRO A 224 -10.68 -5.37 -22.31
C PRO A 224 -11.06 -5.01 -20.86
N ARG A 225 -10.73 -5.82 -19.85
CA ARG A 225 -11.26 -5.59 -18.48
C ARG A 225 -10.22 -5.62 -17.35
N PHE A 226 -9.46 -6.70 -17.19
CA PHE A 226 -8.53 -6.83 -16.05
C PHE A 226 -7.34 -5.86 -16.09
N ARG A 227 -6.96 -5.37 -17.27
CA ARG A 227 -5.80 -4.47 -17.42
C ARG A 227 -6.11 -3.02 -17.03
N ASN A 228 -7.35 -2.58 -17.25
CA ASN A 228 -7.82 -1.25 -16.87
C ASN A 228 -7.91 -1.11 -15.35
N ILE A 229 -8.25 -2.20 -14.63
CA ILE A 229 -8.34 -2.21 -13.17
C ILE A 229 -6.98 -1.90 -12.53
N GLY A 230 -5.88 -2.44 -13.05
CA GLY A 230 -4.54 -2.18 -12.51
C GLY A 230 -4.09 -0.72 -12.68
N LEU A 231 -4.29 -0.15 -13.88
CA LEU A 231 -3.99 1.25 -14.13
C LEU A 231 -4.87 2.18 -13.28
N LEU A 232 -6.17 1.91 -13.22
CA LEU A 232 -7.11 2.67 -12.39
C LEU A 232 -6.73 2.60 -10.91
N SER A 233 -6.37 1.43 -10.40
CA SER A 233 -5.93 1.27 -9.00
C SER A 233 -4.73 2.16 -8.69
N HIS A 234 -3.71 2.15 -9.53
CA HIS A 234 -2.52 2.98 -9.33
C HIS A 234 -2.80 4.48 -9.52
N SER A 235 -3.66 4.85 -10.47
CA SER A 235 -4.11 6.25 -10.61
C SER A 235 -4.85 6.73 -9.36
N LEU A 236 -5.76 5.91 -8.82
CA LEU A 236 -6.48 6.24 -7.59
C LEU A 236 -5.53 6.36 -6.39
N GLU A 237 -4.58 5.43 -6.25
CA GLU A 237 -3.56 5.49 -5.19
C GLU A 237 -2.71 6.77 -5.29
N LEU A 238 -2.27 7.15 -6.50
CA LEU A 238 -1.52 8.38 -6.73
C LEU A 238 -2.33 9.64 -6.40
N THR A 239 -3.61 9.67 -6.79
CA THR A 239 -4.51 10.78 -6.47
C THR A 239 -4.72 10.89 -4.95
N LEU A 240 -4.96 9.77 -4.27
CA LEU A 240 -5.13 9.74 -2.81
C LEU A 240 -3.86 10.15 -2.07
N LEU A 241 -2.69 9.70 -2.53
CA LEU A 241 -1.39 10.11 -1.98
C LEU A 241 -1.16 11.61 -2.14
N SER A 242 -1.46 12.15 -3.33
CA SER A 242 -1.31 13.57 -3.63
C SER A 242 -2.26 14.43 -2.80
N ALA A 243 -3.54 14.03 -2.72
CA ALA A 243 -4.54 14.72 -1.91
C ALA A 243 -4.17 14.70 -0.42
N SER A 244 -3.76 13.54 0.10
CA SER A 244 -3.33 13.40 1.49
C SER A 244 -2.05 14.18 1.80
N TYR A 245 -1.14 14.33 0.84
CA TYR A 245 0.08 15.11 1.02
C TYR A 245 -0.18 16.62 1.06
N VAL A 246 -1.06 17.12 0.18
CA VAL A 246 -1.39 18.55 0.08
C VAL A 246 -2.15 19.04 1.32
N LEU A 247 -3.00 18.18 1.89
CA LEU A 247 -3.78 18.48 3.08
C LEU A 247 -2.97 18.17 4.35
N GLU A 248 -2.32 19.20 4.92
CA GLU A 248 -1.34 19.06 6.02
C GLU A 248 -1.83 18.21 7.20
N SER A 249 -3.06 18.42 7.65
CA SER A 249 -3.72 17.66 8.73
C SER A 249 -3.89 16.17 8.38
N THR A 250 -4.34 15.89 7.16
CA THR A 250 -4.56 14.50 6.70
C THR A 250 -3.26 13.80 6.32
N ARG A 251 -2.15 14.53 6.18
CA ARG A 251 -0.84 13.98 5.80
C ARG A 251 -0.28 13.04 6.88
N ARG A 252 -0.42 13.40 8.16
CA ARG A 252 0.04 12.56 9.28
C ARG A 252 -0.82 11.29 9.41
N LEU A 253 -2.14 11.47 9.37
CA LEU A 253 -3.10 10.36 9.41
C LEU A 253 -3.01 9.46 8.16
N GLY A 254 -2.75 10.05 7.01
CA GLY A 254 -2.50 9.36 5.75
C GLY A 254 -1.23 8.53 5.82
N ALA A 255 -0.14 9.04 6.40
CA ALA A 255 1.06 8.25 6.65
C ALA A 255 0.82 7.05 7.56
N LEU A 256 0.05 7.23 8.65
CA LEU A 256 -0.39 6.11 9.51
C LEU A 256 -1.19 5.06 8.72
N SER A 257 -2.10 5.51 7.86
CA SER A 257 -2.89 4.63 7.00
C SER A 257 -2.00 3.88 6.01
N ILE A 258 -1.10 4.57 5.30
CA ILE A 258 -0.19 3.93 4.34
C ILE A 258 0.72 2.94 5.05
N PHE A 259 1.25 3.28 6.23
CA PHE A 259 2.09 2.39 7.02
C PHE A 259 1.33 1.12 7.43
N THR A 260 0.16 1.24 8.05
CA THR A 260 -0.65 0.08 8.46
C THR A 260 -0.99 -0.81 7.27
N PHE A 261 -1.23 -0.20 6.10
CA PHE A 261 -1.48 -0.94 4.87
C PHE A 261 -0.24 -1.67 4.36
N ASN A 262 0.91 -1.00 4.30
CA ASN A 262 2.17 -1.57 3.81
C ASN A 262 2.70 -2.67 4.73
N ALA A 263 2.71 -2.44 6.04
CA ALA A 263 3.23 -3.40 7.02
C ALA A 263 2.40 -4.68 7.07
N SER A 264 1.07 -4.59 6.91
CA SER A 264 0.23 -5.79 6.78
C SER A 264 0.38 -6.48 5.42
N GLN A 265 0.64 -5.71 4.35
CA GLN A 265 0.83 -6.24 3.00
C GLN A 265 2.17 -6.98 2.85
N PHE A 266 3.19 -6.65 3.65
CA PHE A 266 4.47 -7.36 3.69
C PHE A 266 4.27 -8.87 3.87
N GLY A 267 3.48 -9.29 4.86
CA GLY A 267 3.18 -10.70 5.11
C GLY A 267 2.53 -11.39 3.93
N VAL A 268 1.53 -10.75 3.31
CA VAL A 268 0.84 -11.26 2.11
C VAL A 268 1.83 -11.42 0.95
N ASN A 269 2.70 -10.45 0.73
CA ASN A 269 3.71 -10.50 -0.33
C ASN A 269 4.74 -11.61 -0.07
N LEU A 270 5.19 -11.76 1.18
CA LEU A 270 6.09 -12.84 1.59
C LEU A 270 5.46 -14.21 1.34
N TRP A 271 4.21 -14.40 1.73
CA TRP A 271 3.48 -15.65 1.47
C TRP A 271 3.32 -15.92 -0.04
N GLN A 272 3.04 -14.87 -0.85
CA GLN A 272 3.02 -15.01 -2.31
C GLN A 272 4.38 -15.43 -2.89
N VAL A 273 5.49 -14.92 -2.33
CA VAL A 273 6.84 -15.34 -2.74
C VAL A 273 7.05 -16.83 -2.43
N ILE A 274 6.68 -17.29 -1.24
CA ILE A 274 6.80 -18.70 -0.84
C ILE A 274 5.96 -19.60 -1.75
N GLU A 275 4.69 -19.28 -1.96
CA GLU A 275 3.77 -20.09 -2.79
C GLU A 275 4.18 -20.17 -4.26
N ASN A 276 4.81 -19.12 -4.79
CA ASN A 276 5.30 -19.08 -6.16
C ASN A 276 6.77 -19.50 -6.29
N SER A 277 7.45 -19.84 -5.18
CA SER A 277 8.84 -20.32 -5.25
C SER A 277 8.91 -21.71 -5.90
N THR A 278 9.99 -21.96 -6.64
CA THR A 278 10.32 -23.28 -7.21
C THR A 278 11.21 -24.10 -6.27
N LEU A 279 11.57 -23.54 -5.11
CA LEU A 279 12.47 -24.16 -4.16
C LEU A 279 11.77 -25.28 -3.37
N PRO A 280 12.52 -26.26 -2.82
CA PRO A 280 12.00 -27.27 -1.89
C PRO A 280 11.30 -26.68 -0.65
N GLN A 281 11.46 -25.37 -0.42
CA GLN A 281 10.83 -24.56 0.62
C GLN A 281 9.32 -24.40 0.47
N ARG A 282 8.71 -24.87 -0.63
CA ARG A 282 7.26 -25.09 -0.73
C ARG A 282 6.80 -26.27 0.13
N GLN A 283 7.31 -26.35 1.36
CA GLN A 283 6.79 -27.27 2.35
C GLN A 283 5.45 -26.70 2.85
N PRO A 284 4.37 -27.50 2.84
CA PRO A 284 3.05 -27.04 3.30
C PRO A 284 3.09 -26.52 4.74
N LYS A 285 4.00 -27.06 5.56
CA LYS A 285 4.25 -26.59 6.93
C LYS A 285 4.77 -25.15 6.99
N ILE A 286 5.77 -24.80 6.16
CA ILE A 286 6.37 -23.44 6.14
C ILE A 286 5.36 -22.43 5.59
N SER A 287 4.62 -22.79 4.52
CA SER A 287 3.57 -21.91 3.97
C SER A 287 2.46 -21.66 4.99
N THR A 288 1.99 -22.71 5.67
CA THR A 288 0.95 -22.61 6.72
C THR A 288 1.42 -21.76 7.90
N LEU A 289 2.64 -21.98 8.39
CA LEU A 289 3.23 -21.19 9.46
C LEU A 289 3.34 -19.71 9.06
N THR A 290 3.86 -19.45 7.85
CA THR A 290 4.03 -18.09 7.35
C THR A 290 2.69 -17.38 7.21
N TYR A 291 1.69 -18.09 6.73
CA TYR A 291 0.33 -17.58 6.57
C TYR A 291 -0.26 -17.15 7.93
N TYR A 292 -0.21 -17.98 8.97
CA TYR A 292 -0.80 -17.59 10.26
C TYR A 292 0.02 -16.52 11.00
N ILE A 293 1.35 -16.66 11.03
CA ILE A 293 2.21 -15.76 11.81
C ILE A 293 2.43 -14.43 11.09
N PHE A 294 2.76 -14.44 9.80
CA PHE A 294 3.12 -13.21 9.08
C PHE A 294 1.98 -12.61 8.28
N VAL A 295 0.97 -13.38 7.86
CA VAL A 295 -0.20 -12.82 7.14
C VAL A 295 -1.30 -12.47 8.13
N ILE A 296 -1.88 -13.46 8.81
CA ILE A 296 -3.09 -13.25 9.61
C ILE A 296 -2.83 -12.35 10.81
N THR A 297 -1.77 -12.61 11.59
CA THR A 297 -1.51 -11.84 12.83
C THR A 297 -1.29 -10.35 12.55
N PRO A 298 -0.39 -9.93 11.63
CA PRO A 298 -0.19 -8.52 11.32
C PRO A 298 -1.39 -7.90 10.61
N TYR A 299 -2.12 -8.68 9.80
CA TYR A 299 -3.34 -8.19 9.16
C TYR A 299 -4.42 -7.86 10.19
N LEU A 300 -4.70 -8.75 11.14
CA LEU A 300 -5.66 -8.50 12.21
C LEU A 300 -5.23 -7.32 13.07
N TYR A 301 -3.97 -7.30 13.50
CA TYR A 301 -3.46 -6.21 14.32
C TYR A 301 -3.53 -4.84 13.60
N LEU A 302 -2.98 -4.73 12.39
CA LEU A 302 -2.89 -3.44 11.71
C LEU A 302 -4.22 -3.00 11.10
N ARG A 303 -5.02 -3.91 10.54
CA ARG A 303 -6.26 -3.59 9.81
C ARG A 303 -7.52 -3.61 10.67
N PHE A 304 -7.57 -4.43 11.71
CA PHE A 304 -8.75 -4.55 12.58
C PHE A 304 -8.54 -3.99 13.98
N TYR A 305 -7.29 -3.76 14.41
CA TYR A 305 -7.04 -3.04 15.65
C TYR A 305 -6.57 -1.61 15.38
N VAL A 306 -5.39 -1.41 14.77
CA VAL A 306 -4.82 -0.06 14.59
C VAL A 306 -5.72 0.80 13.70
N PHE A 307 -6.14 0.31 12.53
CA PHE A 307 -6.95 1.12 11.61
C PHE A 307 -8.27 1.64 12.24
N PRO A 308 -9.17 0.82 12.81
CA PRO A 308 -10.38 1.36 13.42
C PRO A 308 -10.12 2.11 14.74
N PHE A 309 -9.32 1.57 15.66
CA PHE A 309 -9.23 2.15 17.01
C PHE A 309 -8.24 3.32 17.12
N VAL A 310 -7.32 3.46 16.18
CA VAL A 310 -6.36 4.57 16.16
C VAL A 310 -6.74 5.55 15.06
N ILE A 311 -6.81 5.10 13.80
CA ILE A 311 -7.04 6.01 12.66
C ILE A 311 -8.50 6.49 12.63
N PHE A 312 -9.48 5.58 12.69
CA PHE A 312 -10.90 5.95 12.60
C PHE A 312 -11.37 6.70 13.86
N ARG A 313 -10.92 6.28 15.05
CA ARG A 313 -11.16 7.01 16.31
C ARG A 313 -10.60 8.44 16.24
N SER A 314 -9.35 8.61 15.81
CA SER A 314 -8.73 9.92 15.69
C SER A 314 -9.53 10.80 14.72
N PHE A 315 -9.94 10.24 13.58
CA PHE A 315 -10.78 10.97 12.64
C PHE A 315 -12.16 11.34 13.20
N LEU A 316 -12.87 10.44 13.89
CA LEU A 316 -14.23 10.77 14.34
C LEU A 316 -14.26 11.71 15.55
N LEU A 317 -13.32 11.52 16.49
CA LEU A 317 -13.34 12.18 17.79
C LEU A 317 -12.36 13.35 17.86
N GLU A 318 -11.13 13.17 17.38
CA GLU A 318 -10.05 14.15 17.54
C GLU A 318 -10.08 15.21 16.43
N SER A 319 -10.73 14.93 15.29
CA SER A 319 -10.83 15.90 14.19
C SER A 319 -11.81 17.04 14.45
N GLN A 320 -12.60 17.04 15.53
CA GLN A 320 -13.65 18.05 15.75
C GLN A 320 -13.06 19.46 15.84
N THR A 321 -11.97 19.64 16.60
CA THR A 321 -11.25 20.91 16.70
C THR A 321 -10.72 21.38 15.34
N TYR A 322 -10.29 20.45 14.48
CA TYR A 322 -9.87 20.75 13.12
C TYR A 322 -11.03 21.21 12.22
N LEU A 323 -12.21 20.61 12.37
CA LEU A 323 -13.40 21.04 11.63
C LEU A 323 -13.85 22.44 12.04
N GLU A 324 -13.80 22.75 13.33
CA GLU A 324 -14.09 24.08 13.84
C GLU A 324 -13.14 25.11 13.23
N GLN A 325 -11.84 24.80 13.16
CA GLN A 325 -10.84 25.67 12.52
C GLN A 325 -11.12 25.88 11.03
N ILE A 326 -11.48 24.84 10.28
CA ILE A 326 -11.89 24.99 8.87
C ILE A 326 -13.18 25.80 8.76
N ALA A 327 -14.17 25.55 9.60
CA ALA A 327 -15.46 26.23 9.58
C ALA A 327 -15.35 27.71 9.95
N MET A 328 -14.29 28.12 10.65
CA MET A 328 -13.95 29.53 10.88
C MET A 328 -13.27 30.17 9.67
N ALA A 329 -12.48 29.40 8.90
CA ALA A 329 -11.75 29.89 7.73
C ALA A 329 -12.55 29.81 6.42
N THR A 330 -13.60 28.99 6.36
CA THR A 330 -14.45 28.72 5.20
C THR A 330 -15.93 28.70 5.61
N GLU A 331 -16.85 28.42 4.69
CA GLU A 331 -18.26 28.28 5.07
C GLU A 331 -18.49 26.97 5.87
N PRO A 332 -19.25 26.99 6.98
CA PRO A 332 -19.42 25.83 7.87
C PRO A 332 -19.97 24.55 7.21
N TRP A 333 -20.67 24.66 6.09
CA TRP A 333 -21.17 23.49 5.35
C TRP A 333 -20.08 22.82 4.50
N VAL A 334 -19.08 23.57 4.04
CA VAL A 334 -17.93 23.02 3.29
C VAL A 334 -17.11 22.11 4.20
N ALA A 335 -16.79 22.59 5.40
CA ALA A 335 -16.07 21.81 6.43
C ALA A 335 -16.80 20.50 6.76
N ARG A 336 -18.12 20.60 7.01
CA ARG A 336 -18.97 19.43 7.30
C ARG A 336 -19.03 18.47 6.12
N SER A 337 -19.20 18.97 4.90
CA SER A 337 -19.25 18.15 3.68
C SER A 337 -17.94 17.39 3.47
N ALA A 338 -16.80 18.07 3.58
CA ALA A 338 -15.47 17.45 3.47
C ALA A 338 -15.27 16.35 4.52
N TRP A 339 -15.70 16.60 5.76
CA TRP A 339 -15.67 15.59 6.82
C TRP A 339 -16.52 14.38 6.49
N TYR A 340 -17.77 14.57 6.05
CA TYR A 340 -18.65 13.45 5.66
C TYR A 340 -18.06 12.62 4.51
N TRP A 341 -17.50 13.27 3.49
CA TRP A 341 -16.84 12.56 2.39
C TRP A 341 -15.64 11.75 2.87
N PHE A 342 -14.83 12.30 3.77
CA PHE A 342 -13.70 11.58 4.35
C PHE A 342 -14.17 10.42 5.25
N ALA A 343 -15.26 10.60 6.00
CA ALA A 343 -15.89 9.55 6.80
C ALA A 343 -16.39 8.38 5.94
N ILE A 344 -17.10 8.69 4.84
CA ILE A 344 -17.58 7.71 3.87
C ILE A 344 -16.39 6.97 3.24
N PHE A 345 -15.34 7.70 2.86
CA PHE A 345 -14.14 7.12 2.29
C PHE A 345 -13.44 6.15 3.27
N LEU A 346 -13.20 6.58 4.51
CA LEU A 346 -12.61 5.72 5.55
C LEU A 346 -13.51 4.52 5.88
N GLY A 347 -14.83 4.71 5.92
CA GLY A 347 -15.80 3.64 6.08
C GLY A 347 -15.73 2.62 4.95
N GLY A 348 -15.60 3.09 3.71
CA GLY A 348 -15.34 2.26 2.53
C GLY A 348 -14.05 1.45 2.64
N LEU A 349 -12.95 2.08 3.08
CA LEU A 349 -11.69 1.37 3.36
C LEU A 349 -11.85 0.32 4.46
N GLY A 350 -12.59 0.63 5.52
CA GLY A 350 -12.93 -0.32 6.58
C GLY A 350 -13.70 -1.52 6.05
N ALA A 351 -14.75 -1.30 5.25
CA ALA A 351 -15.53 -2.36 4.62
C ALA A 351 -14.67 -3.22 3.68
N MET A 352 -13.77 -2.60 2.91
CA MET A 352 -12.81 -3.34 2.07
C MET A 352 -11.85 -4.19 2.92
N ASN A 353 -11.35 -3.68 4.05
CA ASN A 353 -10.51 -4.46 4.97
C ASN A 353 -11.26 -5.67 5.54
N VAL A 354 -12.53 -5.50 5.91
CA VAL A 354 -13.39 -6.61 6.36
C VAL A 354 -13.55 -7.65 5.25
N TYR A 355 -13.91 -7.22 4.04
CA TYR A 355 -14.06 -8.10 2.89
C TYR A 355 -12.78 -8.88 2.57
N TYR A 356 -11.63 -8.20 2.53
CA TYR A 356 -10.35 -8.83 2.28
C TYR A 356 -9.90 -9.74 3.44
N GLY A 357 -10.21 -9.40 4.69
CA GLY A 357 -9.98 -10.27 5.84
C GLY A 357 -10.72 -11.60 5.72
N PHE A 358 -12.02 -11.57 5.38
CA PHE A 358 -12.79 -12.80 5.14
C PHE A 358 -12.23 -13.61 3.96
N ARG A 359 -11.84 -12.93 2.88
CA ARG A 359 -11.21 -13.58 1.72
C ARG A 359 -9.90 -14.24 2.09
N LEU A 360 -9.06 -13.57 2.89
CA LEU A 360 -7.81 -14.11 3.39
C LEU A 360 -8.09 -15.38 4.19
N ILE A 361 -8.94 -15.34 5.22
CA ILE A 361 -9.28 -16.51 6.06
C ILE A 361 -9.77 -17.69 5.22
N LYS A 362 -10.58 -17.44 4.19
CA LYS A 362 -11.07 -18.48 3.28
C LYS A 362 -9.97 -19.12 2.41
N MET A 363 -8.88 -18.39 2.13
CA MET A 363 -7.71 -18.87 1.37
C MET A 363 -6.75 -19.73 2.19
N ARG A 364 -7.16 -20.24 3.37
CA ARG A 364 -6.33 -21.09 4.22
C ARG A 364 -5.57 -22.15 3.41
N PRO A 365 -4.24 -22.29 3.60
CA PRO A 365 -3.50 -23.36 2.94
C PRO A 365 -4.09 -24.72 3.35
N LYS A 366 -4.20 -25.63 2.37
CA LYS A 366 -4.63 -27.00 2.62
C LYS A 366 -3.47 -27.71 3.32
N ILE A 367 -3.72 -28.21 4.53
CA ILE A 367 -2.77 -29.01 5.32
C ILE A 367 -2.67 -30.41 4.73
#